data_AF-W2QH05-F1
#
_entry.id   AF-W2QH05-F1
#
_cell.length_a   1.000
_cell.length_b   1.000
_cell.length_c   1.000
_cell.angle_alpha   90.00
_cell.angle_beta   90.00
_cell.angle_gamma   90.00
#
_symmetry.space_group_name_H-M   'P 1'
#
loop_
_entity.id
_entity.type
_entity.pdbx_description
1 polymer ?
#
loop_
_entity_poly.entity_id
_entity_poly.type
_entity_poly.pdbx_seq_one_letter_code
_entity_poly.pdbx_strand_id
1 'polypeptide(L)'
;MRLLQLILLMQDFKKLDKAKLLRDAGDKILDLILGNEDEDISTDHLNSFVLITFADLKKHSFLYWFGFPALSPPASFQYRSPPSSVSSVLSSKEQVQTLRGLLKLRQVNCETGAVEGNFASFFVVERLANSDCIVRVLDIKTWRAADHTTTDVVDTLFGFVDPCPLKTNPGWPLRNFLALLTALPGEKVDCSQPLKIISFREHVHQFTDVPEDFEWKNSVIFEVKSEPFMANGRSRQDVRVMGWEANVRGKMGPRVMELGGILDPIRLAETSVDLNLKLMRWRQLPSLDLELLAQTKCLLLGAGTLGCYTARSLLSWGFRNITFVDNSTVSHSNPVRQPLFEFQDVGKPKGECAANALKRIFPLVNSQAVNLTIPMAGHALSSPQLMDEARIGLETLEQLIESHDVIFLGTDSRESRWLPTVIASSKKKLFLNAALGFDGYLVMRHGVHPDGDATKPSLGCYFCNDDNSPP
;
A
#
# COMPACT_ATOMS: atom_id res chain seq x y z
N MET A 1 19.45 8.25 13.14
CA MET A 1 19.32 8.32 11.66
C MET A 1 18.49 9.54 11.28
N ARG A 2 19.06 10.55 10.62
CA ARG A 2 18.37 11.79 10.24
C ARG A 2 18.18 11.87 8.71
N LEU A 3 16.96 12.22 8.30
CA LEU A 3 16.51 12.32 6.91
C LEU A 3 16.98 13.64 6.28
N LEU A 4 17.70 13.58 5.15
CA LEU A 4 17.79 14.72 4.23
C LEU A 4 16.74 14.55 3.13
N GLN A 5 15.62 15.25 3.29
CA GLN A 5 14.40 15.14 2.49
C GLN A 5 14.46 15.95 1.19
N LEU A 6 13.80 15.47 0.13
CA LEU A 6 13.23 16.34 -0.90
C LEU A 6 11.97 15.72 -1.53
N ILE A 7 10.83 16.43 -1.45
CA ILE A 7 9.62 16.15 -2.23
C ILE A 7 9.73 17.02 -3.48
N LEU A 8 9.72 16.38 -4.64
CA LEU A 8 9.85 17.04 -5.93
C LEU A 8 8.59 16.83 -6.77
N LEU A 9 8.22 17.79 -7.62
CA LEU A 9 7.33 17.51 -8.75
C LEU A 9 8.00 16.44 -9.64
N MET A 10 7.22 15.63 -10.37
CA MET A 10 7.77 14.54 -11.21
C MET A 10 8.87 15.04 -12.17
N GLN A 11 8.72 16.26 -12.71
CA GLN A 11 9.72 16.86 -13.59
C GLN A 11 11.04 17.14 -12.86
N ASP A 12 10.96 17.65 -11.63
CA ASP A 12 12.13 17.94 -10.82
C ASP A 12 12.79 16.65 -10.34
N PHE A 13 12.00 15.61 -10.01
CA PHE A 13 12.54 14.29 -9.65
C PHE A 13 13.40 13.71 -10.78
N LYS A 14 12.96 13.84 -12.04
CA LYS A 14 13.73 13.41 -13.20
C LYS A 14 14.98 14.26 -13.42
N LYS A 15 14.87 15.58 -13.33
CA LYS A 15 15.96 16.54 -13.54
C LYS A 15 16.97 16.60 -12.41
N LEU A 16 16.62 16.12 -11.21
CA LEU A 16 17.50 16.13 -10.05
C LEU A 16 18.81 15.41 -10.33
N ASP A 17 19.93 16.10 -10.11
CA ASP A 17 21.26 15.51 -10.12
C ASP A 17 21.45 14.64 -8.86
N LYS A 18 21.15 13.36 -9.02
CA LYS A 18 21.22 12.34 -7.97
C LYS A 18 22.66 12.06 -7.55
N ALA A 19 23.62 12.26 -8.45
CA ALA A 19 25.02 12.08 -8.14
C ALA A 19 25.51 13.25 -7.27
N LYS A 20 25.13 14.49 -7.59
CA LYS A 20 25.42 15.66 -6.73
C LYS A 20 24.79 15.51 -5.36
N LEU A 21 23.51 15.15 -5.27
CA LEU A 21 22.85 15.01 -3.97
C LEU A 21 23.54 13.98 -3.06
N LEU A 22 23.99 12.86 -3.62
CA LEU A 22 24.73 11.85 -2.86
C LEU A 22 26.12 12.35 -2.46
N ARG A 23 26.81 13.10 -3.34
CA ARG A 23 28.10 13.75 -3.03
C ARG A 23 27.94 14.77 -1.90
N ASP A 24 26.98 15.69 -2.00
CA ASP A 24 26.71 16.71 -0.98
C ASP A 24 26.41 16.06 0.40
N ALA A 25 25.75 14.89 0.40
CA ALA A 25 25.51 14.12 1.62
C ALA A 25 26.79 13.44 2.16
N GLY A 26 27.67 12.98 1.27
CA GLY A 26 28.98 12.43 1.66
C GLY A 26 29.97 13.52 2.12
N ASP A 27 29.90 14.73 1.57
CA ASP A 27 30.70 15.88 2.02
C ASP A 27 30.40 16.22 3.48
N LYS A 28 29.12 16.14 3.88
CA LYS A 28 28.74 16.27 5.30
C LYS A 28 29.36 15.18 6.17
N ILE A 29 29.47 13.94 5.68
CA ILE A 29 30.15 12.85 6.40
C ILE A 29 31.65 13.13 6.51
N LEU A 30 32.26 13.65 5.45
CA LEU A 30 33.67 14.06 5.44
C LEU A 30 33.95 15.19 6.42
N ASP A 31 33.07 16.19 6.51
CA ASP A 31 33.19 17.28 7.47
C ASP A 31 33.18 16.77 8.91
N LEU A 32 32.38 15.74 9.21
CA LEU A 32 32.36 15.10 10.54
C LEU A 32 33.64 14.30 10.83
N ILE A 33 34.29 13.76 9.79
CA ILE A 33 35.52 12.98 9.93
C ILE A 33 36.75 13.89 10.07
N LEU A 34 36.79 15.00 9.32
CA LEU A 34 37.92 15.92 9.21
C LEU A 34 37.80 17.15 10.12
N GLY A 35 36.64 17.39 10.74
CA GLY A 35 36.41 18.53 11.64
C GLY A 35 37.26 18.48 12.91
N ASN A 36 37.43 19.64 13.55
CA ASN A 36 38.23 19.78 14.77
C ASN A 36 37.55 19.09 15.97
N GLU A 37 38.37 18.64 16.93
CA GLU A 37 37.96 17.85 18.10
C GLU A 37 36.96 18.55 19.06
N ASP A 38 36.81 19.87 18.95
CA ASP A 38 35.99 20.70 19.85
C ASP A 38 34.50 20.81 19.48
N GLU A 39 34.08 20.36 18.29
CA GLU A 39 32.65 20.34 17.94
C GLU A 39 31.99 19.05 18.47
N ASP A 40 30.84 19.20 19.14
CA ASP A 40 30.04 18.10 19.71
C ASP A 40 29.38 17.24 18.61
N ILE A 41 30.21 16.54 17.84
CA ILE A 41 29.83 15.78 16.67
C ILE A 41 29.48 14.35 17.11
N SER A 42 28.18 14.04 17.10
CA SER A 42 27.73 12.65 17.29
C SER A 42 28.17 11.78 16.11
N THR A 43 28.91 10.72 16.42
CA THR A 43 29.33 9.70 15.44
C THR A 43 28.16 8.96 14.79
N ASP A 44 26.93 9.08 15.33
CA ASP A 44 25.71 8.54 14.71
C ASP A 44 25.39 9.18 13.35
N HIS A 45 25.92 10.38 13.07
CA HIS A 45 25.75 11.05 11.79
C HIS A 45 26.56 10.41 10.64
N LEU A 46 27.54 9.55 10.94
CA LEU A 46 28.27 8.79 9.92
C LEU A 46 27.36 7.79 9.17
N ASN A 47 26.22 7.41 9.73
CA ASN A 47 25.24 6.50 9.13
C ASN A 47 23.99 7.23 8.61
N SER A 48 24.17 8.46 8.13
CA SER A 48 23.09 9.25 7.51
C SER A 48 22.60 8.60 6.21
N PHE A 49 21.37 8.92 5.80
CA PHE A 49 20.81 8.46 4.52
C PHE A 49 20.06 9.59 3.81
N VAL A 50 19.90 9.44 2.50
CA VAL A 50 19.18 10.32 1.59
C VAL A 50 17.96 9.57 1.07
N LEU A 51 16.81 10.24 1.03
CA LEU A 51 15.60 9.72 0.41
C LEU A 51 15.06 10.75 -0.57
N ILE A 52 15.03 10.39 -1.85
CA ILE A 52 14.31 11.16 -2.87
C ILE A 52 12.97 10.51 -3.12
N THR A 53 11.90 11.30 -3.16
CA THR A 53 10.54 10.78 -3.35
C THR A 53 9.68 11.69 -4.21
N PHE A 54 8.76 11.08 -4.95
CA PHE A 54 7.66 11.71 -5.66
C PHE A 54 6.36 10.95 -5.32
N ALA A 55 5.31 11.70 -4.97
CA ALA A 55 4.01 11.15 -4.63
C ALA A 55 2.95 11.60 -5.66
N ASP A 56 2.38 10.65 -6.40
CA ASP A 56 1.16 10.86 -7.18
C ASP A 56 -0.04 10.56 -6.28
N LEU A 57 -0.54 11.60 -5.60
CA LEU A 57 -1.68 11.48 -4.69
C LEU A 57 -3.00 11.17 -5.41
N LYS A 58 -3.10 11.39 -6.73
CA LYS A 58 -4.31 11.03 -7.49
C LYS A 58 -4.36 9.53 -7.73
N LYS A 59 -3.20 8.92 -7.99
CA LYS A 59 -3.08 7.46 -8.20
C LYS A 59 -2.70 6.69 -6.94
N HIS A 60 -2.39 7.40 -5.85
CA HIS A 60 -1.81 6.84 -4.63
C HIS A 60 -0.54 6.02 -4.91
N SER A 61 0.31 6.52 -5.82
CA SER A 61 1.56 5.87 -6.24
C SER A 61 2.76 6.70 -5.77
N PHE A 62 3.76 6.02 -5.21
CA PHE A 62 4.93 6.65 -4.60
C PHE A 62 6.20 6.11 -5.26
N LEU A 63 6.96 7.01 -5.89
CA LEU A 63 8.27 6.72 -6.46
C LEU A 63 9.32 7.18 -5.48
N TYR A 64 10.21 6.30 -5.02
CA TYR A 64 11.23 6.65 -4.03
C TYR A 64 12.58 5.99 -4.34
N TRP A 65 13.66 6.56 -3.83
CA TRP A 65 15.00 5.97 -3.93
C TRP A 65 15.82 6.33 -2.69
N PHE A 66 16.31 5.32 -1.99
CA PHE A 66 17.24 5.48 -0.87
C PHE A 66 18.69 5.56 -1.37
N GLY A 67 19.46 6.46 -0.77
CA GLY A 67 20.91 6.52 -0.86
C GLY A 67 21.52 6.46 0.54
N PHE A 68 22.51 5.62 0.73
CA PHE A 68 23.28 5.48 1.98
C PHE A 68 24.71 5.95 1.72
N PRO A 69 25.03 7.25 1.83
CA PRO A 69 26.33 7.78 1.47
C PRO A 69 27.43 7.06 2.25
N ALA A 70 28.29 6.35 1.51
CA ALA A 70 29.48 5.73 2.05
C ALA A 70 30.71 6.17 1.27
N LEU A 71 31.75 6.52 2.02
CA LEU A 71 33.03 6.93 1.48
C LEU A 71 33.74 5.71 0.89
N SER A 72 34.27 5.86 -0.32
CA SER A 72 34.99 4.82 -1.02
C SER A 72 36.50 5.00 -0.84
N PRO A 73 37.21 3.97 -0.39
CA PRO A 73 38.66 3.97 -0.40
C PRO A 73 39.21 3.94 -1.82
N PRO A 74 40.45 4.44 -2.03
CA PRO A 74 41.11 4.44 -3.34
C PRO A 74 41.45 3.03 -3.81
N ALA A 75 41.83 2.16 -2.86
CA ALA A 75 41.98 0.72 -3.05
C ALA A 75 40.97 -0.03 -2.17
N SER A 76 40.59 -1.23 -2.58
CA SER A 76 39.68 -2.04 -1.76
C SER A 76 40.39 -2.54 -0.50
N PHE A 77 39.78 -2.33 0.66
CA PHE A 77 40.25 -2.94 1.91
C PHE A 77 40.35 -4.45 1.76
N GLN A 78 41.48 -5.02 2.18
CA GLN A 78 41.72 -6.46 2.16
C GLN A 78 41.63 -7.01 3.57
N TYR A 79 41.00 -8.18 3.70
CA TYR A 79 41.09 -8.97 4.92
C TYR A 79 42.52 -9.44 5.12
N ARG A 80 43.07 -9.21 6.31
CA ARG A 80 44.22 -9.97 6.80
C ARG A 80 43.76 -11.34 7.30
N SER A 81 42.63 -11.37 8.02
CA SER A 81 41.93 -12.59 8.42
C SER A 81 40.45 -12.49 8.01
N PRO A 82 39.85 -13.57 7.46
CA PRO A 82 38.44 -13.55 7.09
C PRO A 82 37.54 -13.48 8.33
N PRO A 83 36.28 -13.02 8.20
CA PRO A 83 35.30 -13.03 9.28
C PRO A 83 35.15 -14.40 9.94
N SER A 84 35.41 -14.46 11.24
CA SER A 84 35.25 -15.64 12.10
C SER A 84 34.28 -15.34 13.24
N SER A 85 33.84 -16.41 13.93
CA SER A 85 33.05 -16.27 15.15
C SER A 85 33.82 -15.44 16.18
N VAL A 86 33.11 -14.56 16.89
CA VAL A 86 33.69 -13.75 17.96
C VAL A 86 34.34 -14.63 19.04
N SER A 87 33.82 -15.83 19.30
CA SER A 87 34.39 -16.80 20.25
C SER A 87 35.79 -17.30 19.89
N SER A 88 36.25 -17.08 18.64
CA SER A 88 37.63 -17.37 18.25
C SER A 88 38.65 -16.37 18.80
N VAL A 89 38.20 -15.19 19.22
CA VAL A 89 39.06 -14.11 19.71
C VAL A 89 38.68 -13.70 21.12
N LEU A 90 37.40 -13.46 21.41
CA LEU A 90 36.89 -13.08 22.73
C LEU A 90 36.33 -14.30 23.47
N SER A 91 36.81 -14.55 24.68
CA SER A 91 36.26 -15.53 25.61
C SER A 91 34.82 -15.19 26.01
N SER A 92 34.06 -16.18 26.50
CA SER A 92 32.69 -15.97 26.97
C SER A 92 32.59 -14.86 28.02
N LYS A 93 33.58 -14.77 28.93
CA LYS A 93 33.63 -13.71 29.95
C LYS A 93 33.84 -12.33 29.34
N GLU A 94 34.72 -12.22 28.33
CA GLU A 94 34.93 -10.96 27.60
C GLU A 94 33.69 -10.56 26.80
N GLN A 95 32.97 -11.50 26.18
CA GLN A 95 31.73 -11.22 25.44
C GLN A 95 30.64 -10.65 26.36
N VAL A 96 30.44 -11.26 27.52
CA VAL A 96 29.48 -10.78 28.54
C VAL A 96 29.88 -9.42 29.08
N GLN A 97 31.16 -9.23 29.45
CA GLN A 97 31.65 -7.94 29.94
C GLN A 97 31.54 -6.84 28.87
N THR A 98 31.84 -7.15 27.61
CA THR A 98 31.71 -6.22 26.49
C THR A 98 30.25 -5.81 26.31
N LEU A 99 29.31 -6.77 26.33
CA LEU A 99 27.89 -6.45 26.21
C LEU A 99 27.39 -5.62 27.39
N ARG A 100 27.79 -5.95 28.63
CA ARG A 100 27.48 -5.12 29.81
C ARG A 100 28.03 -3.70 29.65
N GLY A 101 29.24 -3.55 29.11
CA GLY A 101 29.83 -2.26 28.77
C GLY A 101 28.98 -1.47 27.76
N LEU A 102 28.53 -2.11 26.67
CA LEU A 102 27.64 -1.50 25.69
C LEU A 102 26.30 -1.08 26.30
N LEU A 103 25.68 -1.92 27.13
CA LEU A 103 24.41 -1.59 27.78
C LEU A 103 24.54 -0.39 28.73
N LYS A 104 25.70 -0.21 29.38
CA LYS A 104 25.98 0.97 30.24
C LYS A 104 26.10 2.27 29.44
N LEU A 105 26.38 2.21 28.14
CA LEU A 105 26.42 3.38 27.27
C LEU A 105 25.03 3.81 26.77
N ARG A 106 23.95 3.14 27.20
CA ARG A 106 22.58 3.57 26.90
C ARG A 106 22.22 4.82 27.70
N GLN A 107 21.41 5.67 27.09
CA GLN A 107 20.78 6.79 27.79
C GLN A 107 19.54 6.25 28.51
N VAL A 108 19.58 6.30 29.84
CA VAL A 108 18.50 5.81 30.71
C VAL A 108 17.98 6.98 31.53
N ASN A 109 16.67 7.15 31.55
CA ASN A 109 16.01 8.13 32.39
C ASN A 109 16.24 7.77 33.86
N CYS A 110 16.83 8.68 34.63
CA CYS A 110 17.20 8.45 36.02
C CYS A 110 16.00 8.29 36.98
N GLU A 111 14.82 8.80 36.61
CA GLU A 111 13.61 8.75 37.43
C GLU A 111 12.74 7.52 37.15
N THR A 112 12.66 7.10 35.89
CA THR A 112 11.78 6.00 35.44
C THR A 112 12.52 4.70 35.13
N GLY A 113 13.85 4.74 35.02
CA GLY A 113 14.66 3.60 34.57
C GLY A 113 14.43 3.22 33.10
N ALA A 114 13.65 4.00 32.35
CA ALA A 114 13.34 3.74 30.95
C ALA A 114 14.55 4.09 30.06
N VAL A 115 14.83 3.23 29.07
CA VAL A 115 15.85 3.51 28.04
C VAL A 115 15.30 4.54 27.06
N GLU A 116 15.87 5.74 27.06
CA GLU A 116 15.51 6.85 26.16
C GLU A 116 16.31 6.81 24.85
N GLY A 117 17.54 6.26 24.90
CA GLY A 117 18.44 6.15 23.77
C GLY A 117 19.33 4.92 23.88
N ASN A 118 19.53 4.23 22.75
CA ASN A 118 20.43 3.08 22.71
C ASN A 118 21.91 3.54 22.64
N PHE A 119 22.85 2.62 22.87
CA PHE A 119 24.29 2.92 22.73
C PHE A 119 24.66 3.27 21.27
N ALA A 120 25.75 4.02 21.11
CA ALA A 120 26.20 4.54 19.81
C ALA A 120 26.47 3.44 18.78
N SER A 121 26.33 3.80 17.50
CA SER A 121 26.53 2.86 16.38
C SER A 121 27.97 2.33 16.26
N PHE A 122 28.93 3.03 16.85
CA PHE A 122 30.37 2.73 16.83
C PHE A 122 30.94 2.79 18.25
N PHE A 123 31.84 1.87 18.58
CA PHE A 123 32.40 1.73 19.91
C PHE A 123 33.81 1.13 19.85
N VAL A 124 34.53 1.22 20.96
CA VAL A 124 35.87 0.64 21.13
C VAL A 124 35.86 -0.32 22.31
N VAL A 125 36.54 -1.45 22.15
CA VAL A 125 36.76 -2.45 23.19
C VAL A 125 38.25 -2.58 23.41
N GLU A 126 38.73 -2.23 24.59
CA GLU A 126 40.13 -2.35 24.98
C GLU A 126 40.29 -3.51 25.96
N ARG A 127 41.28 -4.37 25.71
CA ARG A 127 41.70 -5.41 26.65
C ARG A 127 42.71 -4.85 27.63
N LEU A 128 42.49 -5.09 28.91
CA LEU A 128 43.38 -4.62 29.98
C LEU A 128 44.26 -5.78 30.49
N ALA A 129 45.46 -5.47 30.97
CA ALA A 129 46.39 -6.47 31.52
C ALA A 129 45.96 -7.03 32.90
N ASN A 130 45.01 -6.38 33.59
CA ASN A 130 44.57 -6.74 34.95
C ASN A 130 43.50 -7.85 34.99
N SER A 131 43.52 -8.66 36.07
CA SER A 131 42.73 -9.89 36.22
C SER A 131 41.22 -9.72 36.46
N ASP A 132 40.77 -8.58 37.00
CA ASP A 132 39.38 -8.39 37.46
C ASP A 132 38.44 -7.82 36.38
N CYS A 133 38.94 -6.90 35.54
CA CYS A 133 38.21 -6.32 34.41
C CYS A 133 39.01 -6.56 33.13
N ILE A 134 38.57 -7.53 32.33
CA ILE A 134 39.33 -8.00 31.16
C ILE A 134 39.16 -7.02 29.99
N VAL A 135 38.00 -6.36 29.91
CA VAL A 135 37.65 -5.45 28.81
C VAL A 135 37.01 -4.14 29.30
N ARG A 136 37.43 -3.04 28.67
CA ARG A 136 36.84 -1.70 28.81
C ARG A 136 36.14 -1.33 27.50
N VAL A 137 34.87 -0.92 27.59
CA VAL A 137 34.09 -0.48 26.42
C VAL A 137 33.85 1.02 26.50
N LEU A 138 34.14 1.73 25.41
CA LEU A 138 34.04 3.18 25.31
C LEU A 138 33.31 3.56 24.03
N ASP A 139 32.55 4.65 24.07
CA ASP A 139 32.16 5.34 22.84
C ASP A 139 33.38 6.03 22.21
N ILE A 140 33.28 6.36 20.92
CA ILE A 140 34.38 6.95 20.16
C ILE A 140 34.84 8.30 20.71
N LYS A 141 33.92 9.13 21.22
CA LYS A 141 34.24 10.47 21.73
C LYS A 141 35.08 10.35 23.01
N THR A 142 34.61 9.54 23.95
CA THR A 142 35.30 9.26 25.21
C THR A 142 36.66 8.59 24.96
N TRP A 143 36.73 7.65 24.01
CA TRP A 143 37.99 6.99 23.66
C TRP A 143 39.01 7.94 23.00
N ARG A 144 38.57 8.90 22.18
CA ARG A 144 39.44 9.92 21.58
C ARG A 144 40.04 10.85 22.63
N ALA A 145 39.24 11.29 23.60
CA ALA A 145 39.66 12.21 24.66
C ALA A 145 40.58 11.55 25.71
N ALA A 146 40.59 10.22 25.82
CA ALA A 146 41.40 9.51 26.79
C ALA A 146 42.91 9.58 26.46
N ASP A 147 43.75 9.80 27.48
CA ASP A 147 45.20 9.68 27.36
C ASP A 147 45.60 8.20 27.39
N HIS A 148 46.22 7.74 26.31
CA HIS A 148 46.61 6.33 26.10
C HIS A 148 48.10 6.09 26.35
N THR A 149 48.83 7.10 26.82
CA THR A 149 50.28 6.99 27.07
C THR A 149 50.63 6.31 28.41
N THR A 150 49.64 6.06 29.27
CA THR A 150 49.80 5.51 30.64
C THR A 150 48.98 4.24 30.90
N THR A 151 48.40 3.61 29.87
CA THR A 151 47.37 2.57 30.05
C THR A 151 47.91 1.13 29.91
N ASP A 152 47.47 0.24 30.81
CA ASP A 152 47.67 -1.23 30.77
C ASP A 152 46.91 -1.93 29.61
N VAL A 153 46.71 -1.24 28.48
CA VAL A 153 45.94 -1.75 27.33
C VAL A 153 46.81 -2.70 26.50
N VAL A 154 46.37 -3.95 26.41
CA VAL A 154 47.07 -5.03 25.70
C VAL A 154 46.64 -5.10 24.24
N ASP A 155 45.36 -4.79 23.97
CA ASP A 155 44.77 -4.93 22.64
C ASP A 155 43.57 -4.00 22.48
N THR A 156 43.32 -3.50 21.28
CA THR A 156 42.20 -2.61 20.98
C THR A 156 41.40 -3.15 19.79
N LEU A 157 40.09 -3.26 19.96
CA LEU A 157 39.15 -3.74 18.97
C LEU A 157 38.12 -2.64 18.67
N PHE A 158 37.82 -2.43 17.39
CA PHE A 158 36.90 -1.41 16.93
C PHE A 158 35.58 -2.04 16.53
N GLY A 159 34.51 -1.70 17.25
CA GLY A 159 33.18 -2.27 17.05
C GLY A 159 32.23 -1.35 16.33
N PHE A 160 31.37 -1.92 15.50
CA PHE A 160 30.22 -1.23 14.94
C PHE A 160 28.98 -2.12 14.96
N VAL A 161 27.81 -1.51 15.08
CA VAL A 161 26.52 -2.19 14.94
C VAL A 161 26.28 -2.48 13.47
N ASP A 162 26.28 -3.77 13.11
CA ASP A 162 26.21 -4.20 11.72
C ASP A 162 24.78 -4.63 11.33
N PRO A 163 24.12 -3.93 10.39
CA PRO A 163 22.82 -4.34 9.87
C PRO A 163 22.89 -5.52 8.89
N CYS A 164 24.07 -5.94 8.46
CA CYS A 164 24.25 -7.01 7.48
C CYS A 164 24.08 -8.39 8.12
N PRO A 165 23.19 -9.25 7.58
CA PRO A 165 23.02 -10.61 8.08
C PRO A 165 24.04 -11.60 7.49
N LEU A 166 24.83 -11.21 6.48
CA LEU A 166 25.73 -12.12 5.75
C LEU A 166 26.95 -12.46 6.60
N LYS A 167 27.20 -13.76 6.87
CA LYS A 167 28.30 -14.21 7.73
C LYS A 167 29.69 -13.80 7.27
N THR A 168 29.89 -13.65 5.96
CA THR A 168 31.19 -13.37 5.34
C THR A 168 31.41 -11.91 4.99
N ASN A 169 30.37 -11.07 5.07
CA ASN A 169 30.41 -9.71 4.56
C ASN A 169 29.91 -8.73 5.63
N PRO A 170 30.67 -7.68 5.97
CA PRO A 170 30.23 -6.62 6.86
C PRO A 170 29.25 -5.70 6.15
N GLY A 171 28.43 -5.01 6.93
CA GLY A 171 27.51 -4.01 6.43
C GLY A 171 28.15 -2.71 5.97
N TRP A 172 27.31 -1.93 5.31
CA TRP A 172 27.65 -0.63 4.73
C TRP A 172 28.27 0.39 5.73
N PRO A 173 27.83 0.47 7.01
CA PRO A 173 28.39 1.40 8.00
C PRO A 173 29.91 1.32 8.20
N LEU A 174 30.50 0.13 7.99
CA LEU A 174 31.93 -0.08 8.21
C LEU A 174 32.80 0.86 7.37
N ARG A 175 32.37 1.22 6.16
CA ARG A 175 33.15 2.11 5.27
C ARG A 175 33.40 3.48 5.89
N ASN A 176 32.36 4.07 6.46
CA ASN A 176 32.45 5.39 7.09
C ASN A 176 33.20 5.29 8.42
N PHE A 177 33.11 4.16 9.11
CA PHE A 177 33.89 3.92 10.31
C PHE A 177 35.40 3.77 10.01
N LEU A 178 35.77 3.01 9.00
CA LEU A 178 37.17 2.89 8.56
C LEU A 178 37.73 4.24 8.07
N ALA A 179 36.90 5.05 7.40
CA ALA A 179 37.27 6.42 7.05
C ALA A 179 37.59 7.25 8.31
N LEU A 180 36.74 7.16 9.33
CA LEU A 180 36.95 7.84 10.61
C LEU A 180 38.23 7.37 11.31
N LEU A 181 38.47 6.06 11.39
CA LEU A 181 39.63 5.48 12.07
C LEU A 181 40.94 5.84 11.37
N THR A 182 40.97 5.83 10.05
CA THR A 182 42.17 6.16 9.26
C THR A 182 42.43 7.67 9.13
N ALA A 183 41.49 8.51 9.56
CA ALA A 183 41.67 9.96 9.63
C ALA A 183 42.28 10.41 10.96
N LEU A 184 42.27 9.54 11.98
CA LEU A 184 42.81 9.85 13.29
C LEU A 184 44.35 9.95 13.26
N PRO A 185 44.97 10.72 14.18
CA PRO A 185 46.41 10.78 14.31
C PRO A 185 47.04 9.40 14.50
N GLY A 186 48.24 9.19 13.95
CA GLY A 186 48.96 7.91 14.02
C GLY A 186 49.28 7.45 15.45
N GLU A 187 49.34 8.39 16.41
CA GLU A 187 49.48 8.11 17.84
C GLU A 187 48.26 7.38 18.44
N LYS A 188 47.06 7.62 17.87
CA LYS A 188 45.81 6.97 18.30
C LYS A 188 45.54 5.70 17.52
N VAL A 189 45.76 5.72 16.20
CA VAL A 189 45.52 4.59 15.31
C VAL A 189 46.71 4.41 14.38
N ASP A 190 47.56 3.44 14.69
CA ASP A 190 48.66 3.04 13.80
C ASP A 190 48.12 2.29 12.58
N CYS A 191 47.98 3.01 11.48
CA CYS A 191 47.54 2.44 10.21
C CYS A 191 48.58 1.52 9.53
N SER A 192 49.76 1.31 10.10
CA SER A 192 50.68 0.26 9.64
C SER A 192 50.29 -1.15 10.13
N GLN A 193 49.50 -1.22 11.21
CA GLN A 193 48.99 -2.46 11.78
C GLN A 193 47.58 -2.77 11.26
N PRO A 194 47.16 -4.05 11.22
CA PRO A 194 45.78 -4.39 10.88
C PRO A 194 44.81 -3.88 11.95
N LEU A 195 43.65 -3.40 11.53
CA LEU A 195 42.56 -3.02 12.43
C LEU A 195 41.73 -4.25 12.76
N LYS A 196 41.57 -4.56 14.05
CA LYS A 196 40.67 -5.61 14.55
C LYS A 196 39.26 -5.06 14.64
N ILE A 197 38.35 -5.58 13.81
CA ILE A 197 36.98 -5.09 13.68
C ILE A 197 36.00 -6.09 14.27
N ILE A 198 35.14 -5.61 15.16
CA ILE A 198 33.97 -6.33 15.67
C ILE A 198 32.75 -5.87 14.88
N SER A 199 32.14 -6.80 14.14
CA SER A 199 30.83 -6.62 13.52
C SER A 199 29.76 -7.15 14.46
N PHE A 200 29.15 -6.26 15.24
CA PHE A 200 28.17 -6.59 16.26
C PHE A 200 26.77 -6.77 15.67
N ARG A 201 26.18 -7.97 15.84
CA ARG A 201 24.91 -8.38 15.20
C ARG A 201 23.92 -9.01 16.16
N GLU A 202 24.09 -8.82 17.47
CA GLU A 202 23.20 -9.43 18.46
C GLU A 202 21.91 -8.63 18.69
N HIS A 203 20.80 -9.34 18.88
CA HIS A 203 19.49 -8.78 19.20
C HIS A 203 19.35 -8.54 20.70
N VAL A 204 20.00 -7.49 21.22
CA VAL A 204 20.12 -7.22 22.67
C VAL A 204 19.29 -6.01 23.14
N HIS A 205 18.41 -5.48 22.30
CA HIS A 205 17.66 -4.25 22.59
C HIS A 205 16.80 -4.34 23.85
N GLN A 206 16.32 -5.54 24.21
CA GLN A 206 15.46 -5.78 25.36
C GLN A 206 16.22 -6.10 26.66
N PHE A 207 17.56 -6.26 26.59
CA PHE A 207 18.32 -6.68 27.75
C PHE A 207 18.53 -5.52 28.72
N THR A 208 18.16 -5.72 29.98
CA THR A 208 18.53 -4.87 31.12
C THR A 208 19.78 -5.42 31.81
N ASP A 209 19.86 -6.75 31.95
CA ASP A 209 21.02 -7.48 32.45
C ASP A 209 21.47 -8.54 31.45
N VAL A 210 22.77 -8.87 31.48
CA VAL A 210 23.38 -9.86 30.58
C VAL A 210 23.61 -11.17 31.33
N PRO A 211 23.03 -12.29 30.87
CA PRO A 211 23.29 -13.63 31.42
C PRO A 211 24.79 -13.97 31.39
N GLU A 212 25.28 -14.69 32.40
CA GLU A 212 26.71 -15.02 32.52
C GLU A 212 27.19 -16.01 31.46
N ASP A 213 26.28 -16.79 30.89
CA ASP A 213 26.50 -17.77 29.83
C ASP A 213 26.13 -17.23 28.43
N PHE A 214 25.89 -15.92 28.31
CA PHE A 214 25.52 -15.31 27.03
C PHE A 214 26.69 -15.31 26.04
N GLU A 215 26.49 -15.95 24.89
CA GLU A 215 27.47 -16.02 23.80
C GLU A 215 26.95 -15.31 22.54
N TRP A 216 27.84 -14.57 21.88
CA TRP A 216 27.55 -13.84 20.64
C TRP A 216 27.57 -14.80 19.45
N LYS A 217 26.38 -15.23 19.03
CA LYS A 217 26.22 -16.24 17.98
C LYS A 217 26.23 -15.65 16.56
N ASN A 218 25.84 -14.39 16.42
CA ASN A 218 25.63 -13.75 15.12
C ASN A 218 26.78 -12.81 14.74
N SER A 219 27.43 -12.25 15.75
CA SER A 219 28.52 -11.29 15.58
C SER A 219 29.78 -11.98 15.03
N VAL A 220 30.55 -11.25 14.24
CA VAL A 220 31.80 -11.74 13.63
C VAL A 220 32.95 -10.78 13.90
N ILE A 221 34.16 -11.32 13.93
CA ILE A 221 35.39 -10.56 14.10
C ILE A 221 36.32 -10.82 12.90
N PHE A 222 37.05 -9.80 12.46
CA PHE A 222 38.03 -9.91 11.38
C PHE A 222 39.08 -8.81 11.49
N GLU A 223 40.21 -9.03 10.81
CA GLU A 223 41.27 -8.04 10.68
C GLU A 223 41.30 -7.45 9.28
N VAL A 224 41.31 -6.12 9.19
CA VAL A 224 41.42 -5.38 7.93
C VAL A 224 42.83 -4.82 7.81
N LYS A 225 43.50 -5.05 6.69
CA LYS A 225 44.75 -4.35 6.38
C LYS A 225 44.45 -2.86 6.26
N SER A 226 45.04 -2.06 7.14
CA SER A 226 44.90 -0.61 7.08
C SER A 226 45.84 -0.10 5.99
N GLU A 227 45.26 0.35 4.87
CA GLU A 227 45.94 1.30 4.01
C GLU A 227 45.46 2.71 4.40
N PRO A 228 46.29 3.75 4.29
CA PRO A 228 45.91 5.11 4.63
C PRO A 228 44.78 5.59 3.71
N PHE A 229 43.52 5.37 4.13
CA PHE A 229 42.34 5.76 3.37
C PHE A 229 42.13 7.28 3.46
N MET A 230 42.18 7.83 4.69
CA MET A 230 42.06 9.27 4.95
C MET A 230 43.38 9.95 5.36
N ALA A 231 44.42 9.20 5.72
CA ALA A 231 45.74 9.74 6.02
C ALA A 231 46.48 10.26 4.76
N ASN A 232 47.46 11.15 4.94
CA ASN A 232 48.31 11.77 3.90
C ASN A 232 47.62 12.78 2.95
N GLY A 233 47.01 13.84 3.49
CA GLY A 233 46.71 15.06 2.71
C GLY A 233 45.78 14.88 1.51
N ARG A 234 44.93 13.84 1.49
CA ARG A 234 43.89 13.69 0.46
C ARG A 234 42.97 14.90 0.50
N SER A 235 42.77 15.54 -0.65
CA SER A 235 41.79 16.61 -0.75
C SER A 235 40.39 16.02 -0.65
N ARG A 236 39.45 16.79 -0.08
CA ARG A 236 38.01 16.43 -0.04
C ARG A 236 37.50 15.95 -1.40
N GLN A 237 38.01 16.54 -2.49
CA GLN A 237 37.62 16.27 -3.86
C GLN A 237 38.03 14.87 -4.37
N ASP A 238 38.99 14.22 -3.69
CA ASP A 238 39.51 12.90 -4.10
C ASP A 238 38.71 11.73 -3.51
N VAL A 239 37.80 12.00 -2.57
CA VAL A 239 37.01 10.96 -1.90
C VAL A 239 35.70 10.73 -2.66
N ARG A 240 35.56 9.52 -3.23
CA ARG A 240 34.33 9.14 -3.94
C ARG A 240 33.26 8.70 -2.95
N VAL A 241 32.01 9.08 -3.23
CA VAL A 241 30.84 8.69 -2.43
C VAL A 241 29.98 7.73 -3.25
N MET A 242 29.56 6.62 -2.63
CA MET A 242 28.64 5.63 -3.20
C MET A 242 27.48 5.37 -2.24
N GLY A 243 26.41 4.68 -2.68
CA GLY A 243 25.34 4.34 -1.74
C GLY A 243 23.92 4.26 -2.27
N TRP A 244 23.67 4.56 -3.55
CA TRP A 244 22.33 4.42 -4.10
C TRP A 244 21.87 2.95 -4.02
N GLU A 245 20.64 2.73 -3.55
CA GLU A 245 20.09 1.39 -3.41
C GLU A 245 19.73 0.81 -4.79
N ALA A 246 19.93 -0.49 -4.99
CA ALA A 246 19.40 -1.16 -6.16
C ALA A 246 17.88 -1.35 -6.06
N ASN A 247 17.18 -1.27 -7.18
CA ASN A 247 15.77 -1.65 -7.26
C ASN A 247 15.60 -3.18 -7.20
N VAL A 248 14.36 -3.65 -7.17
CA VAL A 248 14.00 -5.07 -7.14
C VAL A 248 14.55 -5.91 -8.31
N ARG A 249 15.04 -5.26 -9.39
CA ARG A 249 15.67 -5.89 -10.56
C ARG A 249 17.21 -5.86 -10.49
N GLY A 250 17.78 -5.47 -9.35
CA GLY A 250 19.24 -5.33 -9.17
C GLY A 250 19.87 -4.16 -9.93
N LYS A 251 19.07 -3.27 -10.53
CA LYS A 251 19.58 -2.08 -11.23
C LYS A 251 19.55 -0.87 -10.32
N MET A 252 20.52 0.02 -10.47
CA MET A 252 20.55 1.31 -9.78
C MET A 252 19.39 2.16 -10.26
N GLY A 253 18.36 2.34 -9.44
CA GLY A 253 17.20 3.13 -9.81
C GLY A 253 16.11 3.17 -8.73
N PRO A 254 15.14 4.08 -8.88
CA PRO A 254 14.06 4.24 -7.93
C PRO A 254 13.11 3.03 -7.94
N ARG A 255 12.35 2.90 -6.85
CA ARG A 255 11.28 1.92 -6.64
C ARG A 255 9.92 2.61 -6.70
N VAL A 256 8.91 1.90 -7.18
CA VAL A 256 7.51 2.34 -7.20
C VAL A 256 6.72 1.52 -6.19
N MET A 257 5.90 2.18 -5.40
CA MET A 257 4.96 1.58 -4.45
C MET A 257 3.54 2.07 -4.77
N GLU A 258 2.69 1.13 -5.17
CA GLU A 258 1.28 1.38 -5.47
C GLU A 258 0.44 1.13 -4.22
N LEU A 259 -0.10 2.19 -3.62
CA LEU A 259 -0.93 2.12 -2.43
C LEU A 259 -2.41 2.34 -2.72
N GLY A 260 -2.82 2.45 -4.00
CA GLY A 260 -4.20 2.69 -4.39
C GLY A 260 -5.18 1.65 -3.85
N GLY A 261 -4.78 0.38 -3.72
CA GLY A 261 -5.66 -0.64 -3.12
C GLY A 261 -5.96 -0.42 -1.63
N ILE A 262 -5.17 0.38 -0.93
CA ILE A 262 -5.25 0.61 0.53
C ILE A 262 -5.70 2.04 0.85
N LEU A 263 -5.38 3.00 -0.02
CA LEU A 263 -5.63 4.43 0.24
C LEU A 263 -6.79 5.01 -0.57
N ASP A 264 -7.16 4.42 -1.72
CA ASP A 264 -8.25 4.92 -2.55
C ASP A 264 -9.61 4.57 -1.91
N PRO A 265 -10.40 5.56 -1.43
CA PRO A 265 -11.68 5.29 -0.78
C PRO A 265 -12.67 4.54 -1.66
N ILE A 266 -12.61 4.73 -2.98
CA ILE A 266 -13.51 4.07 -3.94
C ILE A 266 -13.17 2.58 -4.03
N ARG A 267 -11.87 2.24 -4.13
CA ARG A 267 -11.41 0.84 -4.14
C ARG A 267 -11.61 0.14 -2.80
N LEU A 268 -11.47 0.88 -1.69
CA LEU A 268 -11.77 0.36 -0.36
C LEU A 268 -13.26 0.02 -0.24
N ALA A 269 -14.16 0.89 -0.73
CA ALA A 269 -15.59 0.63 -0.75
C ALA A 269 -15.94 -0.59 -1.61
N GLU A 270 -15.33 -0.71 -2.80
CA GLU A 270 -15.45 -1.90 -3.66
C GLU A 270 -15.06 -3.18 -2.93
N THR A 271 -13.86 -3.20 -2.36
CA THR A 271 -13.31 -4.36 -1.67
C THR A 271 -14.19 -4.74 -0.47
N SER A 272 -14.72 -3.76 0.27
CA SER A 272 -15.59 -3.99 1.41
C SER A 272 -16.95 -4.59 1.02
N VAL A 273 -17.58 -4.06 -0.04
CA VAL A 273 -18.84 -4.59 -0.57
C VAL A 273 -18.65 -6.02 -1.09
N ASP A 274 -17.61 -6.25 -1.88
CA ASP A 274 -17.30 -7.57 -2.43
C ASP A 274 -16.95 -8.58 -1.33
N LEU A 275 -16.27 -8.15 -0.27
CA LEU A 275 -15.94 -9.01 0.86
C LEU A 275 -17.21 -9.51 1.55
N ASN A 276 -18.23 -8.66 1.72
CA ASN A 276 -19.50 -9.08 2.32
C ASN A 276 -20.16 -10.23 1.53
N LEU A 277 -20.21 -10.09 0.21
CA LEU A 277 -20.76 -11.12 -0.69
C LEU A 277 -19.90 -12.39 -0.72
N LYS A 278 -18.57 -12.25 -0.73
CA LYS A 278 -17.63 -13.38 -0.65
C LYS A 278 -17.80 -14.15 0.66
N LEU A 279 -18.03 -13.45 1.78
CA LEU A 279 -18.30 -14.09 3.07
C LEU A 279 -19.61 -14.92 3.05
N MET A 280 -20.66 -14.44 2.38
CA MET A 280 -21.88 -15.23 2.18
C MET A 280 -21.60 -16.50 1.36
N ARG A 281 -20.83 -16.37 0.26
CA ARG A 281 -20.42 -17.52 -0.57
C ARG A 281 -19.62 -18.54 0.24
N TRP A 282 -18.59 -18.10 0.97
CA TRP A 282 -17.72 -19.00 1.70
C TRP A 282 -18.41 -19.69 2.88
N ARG A 283 -19.35 -19.02 3.55
CA ARG A 283 -19.97 -19.54 4.77
C ARG A 283 -21.25 -20.33 4.52
N GLN A 284 -22.07 -19.90 3.56
CA GLN A 284 -23.45 -20.38 3.43
C GLN A 284 -23.73 -21.03 2.07
N LEU A 285 -23.25 -20.43 0.98
CA LEU A 285 -23.60 -20.87 -0.38
C LEU A 285 -22.38 -20.88 -1.32
N PRO A 286 -21.52 -21.92 -1.27
CA PRO A 286 -20.29 -21.99 -2.08
C PRO A 286 -20.51 -21.93 -3.59
N SER A 287 -21.68 -22.40 -4.05
CA SER A 287 -22.12 -22.38 -5.45
C SER A 287 -22.59 -21.01 -5.95
N LEU A 288 -22.65 -19.98 -5.08
CA LEU A 288 -23.03 -18.63 -5.48
C LEU A 288 -21.99 -18.03 -6.42
N ASP A 289 -22.41 -17.75 -7.66
CA ASP A 289 -21.58 -17.13 -8.67
C ASP A 289 -21.71 -15.61 -8.63
N LEU A 290 -20.83 -14.96 -7.86
CA LEU A 290 -20.81 -13.51 -7.72
C LEU A 290 -20.36 -12.79 -8.99
N GLU A 291 -19.54 -13.44 -9.83
CA GLU A 291 -19.04 -12.84 -11.05
C GLU A 291 -20.16 -12.74 -12.09
N LEU A 292 -20.97 -13.79 -12.21
CA LEU A 292 -22.19 -13.79 -13.02
C LEU A 292 -23.13 -12.65 -12.61
N LEU A 293 -23.41 -12.48 -11.32
CA LEU A 293 -24.27 -11.40 -10.83
C LEU A 293 -23.70 -10.01 -11.17
N ALA A 294 -22.40 -9.80 -10.99
CA ALA A 294 -21.75 -8.54 -11.28
C ALA A 294 -21.80 -8.18 -12.78
N GLN A 295 -21.62 -9.16 -13.66
CA GLN A 295 -21.62 -8.98 -15.12
C GLN A 295 -23.02 -8.83 -15.71
N THR A 296 -24.05 -9.39 -15.06
CA THR A 296 -25.44 -9.36 -15.54
C THR A 296 -25.94 -7.93 -15.73
N LYS A 297 -26.49 -7.63 -16.91
CA LYS A 297 -27.08 -6.33 -17.26
C LYS A 297 -28.58 -6.34 -16.96
N CYS A 298 -28.99 -5.48 -16.04
CA CYS A 298 -30.38 -5.35 -15.59
C CYS A 298 -31.05 -4.11 -16.22
N LEU A 299 -32.15 -4.32 -16.96
CA LEU A 299 -33.01 -3.25 -17.45
C LEU A 299 -34.22 -3.09 -16.52
N LEU A 300 -34.42 -1.90 -15.97
CA LEU A 300 -35.55 -1.58 -15.09
C LEU A 300 -36.52 -0.68 -15.84
N LEU A 301 -37.64 -1.25 -16.23
CA LEU A 301 -38.75 -0.55 -16.88
C LEU A 301 -39.64 0.07 -15.80
N GLY A 302 -39.42 1.36 -15.55
CA GLY A 302 -40.01 2.13 -14.47
C GLY A 302 -38.97 2.47 -13.38
N ALA A 303 -38.88 3.77 -13.03
CA ALA A 303 -38.07 4.31 -11.95
C ALA A 303 -38.94 4.79 -10.77
N GLY A 304 -40.17 4.25 -10.64
CA GLY A 304 -41.04 4.46 -9.49
C GLY A 304 -40.63 3.68 -8.24
N THR A 305 -41.59 3.38 -7.37
CA THR A 305 -41.35 2.67 -6.10
C THR A 305 -40.66 1.33 -6.34
N LEU A 306 -41.23 0.49 -7.21
CA LEU A 306 -40.69 -0.83 -7.52
C LEU A 306 -39.27 -0.75 -8.13
N GLY A 307 -39.06 0.15 -9.10
CA GLY A 307 -37.76 0.35 -9.73
C GLY A 307 -36.68 0.75 -8.74
N CYS A 308 -36.98 1.72 -7.86
CA CYS A 308 -36.04 2.20 -6.85
C CYS A 308 -35.64 1.12 -5.83
N TYR A 309 -36.60 0.36 -5.30
CA TYR A 309 -36.30 -0.73 -4.35
C TYR A 309 -35.60 -1.91 -5.01
N THR A 310 -35.99 -2.26 -6.24
CA THR A 310 -35.34 -3.32 -7.03
C THR A 310 -33.88 -2.97 -7.29
N ALA A 311 -33.60 -1.74 -7.74
CA ALA A 311 -32.24 -1.27 -7.99
C ALA A 311 -31.34 -1.30 -6.75
N ARG A 312 -31.86 -0.87 -5.59
CA ARG A 312 -31.13 -0.98 -4.31
C ARG A 312 -30.83 -2.43 -3.95
N SER A 313 -31.79 -3.32 -4.16
CA SER A 313 -31.62 -4.74 -3.89
C SER A 313 -30.58 -5.37 -4.83
N LEU A 314 -30.65 -5.09 -6.13
CA LEU A 314 -29.65 -5.52 -7.11
C LEU A 314 -28.25 -5.04 -6.72
N LEU A 315 -28.11 -3.76 -6.37
CA LEU A 315 -26.82 -3.20 -5.96
C LEU A 315 -26.26 -3.91 -4.72
N SER A 316 -27.12 -4.21 -3.73
CA SER A 316 -26.71 -4.94 -2.52
C SER A 316 -26.28 -6.39 -2.77
N TRP A 317 -26.77 -7.01 -3.85
CA TRP A 317 -26.39 -8.35 -4.30
C TRP A 317 -25.17 -8.37 -5.24
N GLY A 318 -24.58 -7.21 -5.53
CA GLY A 318 -23.35 -7.10 -6.32
C GLY A 318 -23.56 -6.88 -7.82
N PHE A 319 -24.80 -6.68 -8.28
CA PHE A 319 -25.04 -6.31 -9.68
C PHE A 319 -24.43 -4.94 -9.99
N ARG A 320 -23.71 -4.82 -11.10
CA ARG A 320 -22.97 -3.60 -11.46
C ARG A 320 -23.55 -2.84 -12.64
N ASN A 321 -24.40 -3.45 -13.45
CA ASN A 321 -24.93 -2.86 -14.69
C ASN A 321 -26.45 -2.67 -14.61
N ILE A 322 -26.90 -1.44 -14.43
CA ILE A 322 -28.32 -1.11 -14.20
C ILE A 322 -28.74 0.03 -15.12
N THR A 323 -29.75 -0.19 -15.94
CA THR A 323 -30.32 0.84 -16.82
C THR A 323 -31.78 1.09 -16.47
N PHE A 324 -32.14 2.34 -16.21
CA PHE A 324 -33.52 2.75 -15.95
C PHE A 324 -34.20 3.25 -17.23
N VAL A 325 -35.49 2.95 -17.38
CA VAL A 325 -36.36 3.49 -18.43
C VAL A 325 -37.57 4.12 -17.76
N ASP A 326 -37.72 5.45 -17.87
CA ASP A 326 -38.84 6.20 -17.29
C ASP A 326 -38.94 7.57 -17.99
N ASN A 327 -40.14 8.04 -18.34
CA ASN A 327 -40.36 9.37 -18.93
C ASN A 327 -40.97 10.39 -17.96
N SER A 328 -41.13 10.03 -16.69
CA SER A 328 -41.74 10.90 -15.69
C SER A 328 -40.70 11.74 -14.94
N THR A 329 -41.18 12.81 -14.30
CA THR A 329 -40.38 13.66 -13.41
C THR A 329 -40.69 13.38 -11.94
N VAL A 330 -39.74 13.64 -11.06
CA VAL A 330 -39.90 13.45 -9.61
C VAL A 330 -40.94 14.46 -9.10
N SER A 331 -42.01 13.98 -8.46
CA SER A 331 -43.02 14.83 -7.82
C SER A 331 -42.77 14.97 -6.31
N HIS A 332 -43.41 15.96 -5.67
CA HIS A 332 -43.25 16.22 -4.23
C HIS A 332 -43.56 15.02 -3.32
N SER A 333 -44.46 14.13 -3.72
CA SER A 333 -44.84 12.95 -2.93
C SER A 333 -43.90 11.75 -3.14
N ASN A 334 -43.00 11.81 -4.12
CA ASN A 334 -42.15 10.69 -4.50
C ASN A 334 -41.01 10.39 -3.50
N PRO A 335 -40.23 11.36 -2.99
CA PRO A 335 -39.07 11.07 -2.13
C PRO A 335 -39.36 10.20 -0.91
N VAL A 336 -40.56 10.29 -0.34
CA VAL A 336 -40.96 9.48 0.84
C VAL A 336 -41.34 8.03 0.50
N ARG A 337 -41.54 7.69 -0.78
CA ARG A 337 -41.94 6.36 -1.26
C ARG A 337 -40.92 5.72 -2.21
N GLN A 338 -40.04 6.52 -2.79
CA GLN A 338 -39.12 6.13 -3.87
C GLN A 338 -37.68 6.42 -3.42
N PRO A 339 -36.97 5.41 -2.85
CA PRO A 339 -35.76 5.60 -2.03
C PRO A 339 -34.48 6.01 -2.78
N LEU A 340 -34.60 6.45 -4.04
CA LEU A 340 -33.51 7.02 -4.83
C LEU A 340 -33.68 8.52 -5.08
N PHE A 341 -34.77 9.12 -4.59
CA PHE A 341 -35.05 10.56 -4.78
C PHE A 341 -35.00 11.29 -3.45
N GLU A 342 -34.45 12.50 -3.49
CA GLU A 342 -34.45 13.45 -2.39
C GLU A 342 -35.36 14.65 -2.72
N PHE A 343 -35.67 15.49 -1.73
CA PHE A 343 -36.50 16.68 -1.96
C PHE A 343 -35.92 17.60 -3.05
N GLN A 344 -34.59 17.70 -3.13
CA GLN A 344 -33.87 18.49 -4.14
C GLN A 344 -34.00 17.94 -5.58
N ASP A 345 -34.55 16.74 -5.76
CA ASP A 345 -34.74 16.12 -7.06
C ASP A 345 -36.10 16.43 -7.69
N VAL A 346 -37.03 17.07 -6.95
CA VAL A 346 -38.35 17.42 -7.45
C VAL A 346 -38.25 18.26 -8.74
N GLY A 347 -39.02 17.87 -9.76
CA GLY A 347 -39.04 18.48 -11.09
C GLY A 347 -38.02 17.91 -12.08
N LYS A 348 -37.07 17.07 -11.64
CA LYS A 348 -36.04 16.47 -12.51
C LYS A 348 -36.51 15.12 -13.09
N PRO A 349 -35.93 14.64 -14.21
CA PRO A 349 -36.25 13.33 -14.79
C PRO A 349 -35.93 12.17 -13.83
N LYS A 350 -36.90 11.28 -13.60
CA LYS A 350 -36.75 10.18 -12.62
C LYS A 350 -35.62 9.22 -12.96
N GLY A 351 -35.54 8.79 -14.22
CA GLY A 351 -34.52 7.84 -14.65
C GLY A 351 -33.11 8.34 -14.34
N GLU A 352 -32.79 9.58 -14.74
CA GLU A 352 -31.48 10.18 -14.51
C GLU A 352 -31.19 10.37 -13.02
N CYS A 353 -32.15 10.86 -12.24
CA CYS A 353 -32.02 10.98 -10.78
C CYS A 353 -31.72 9.63 -10.13
N ALA A 354 -32.43 8.56 -10.52
CA ALA A 354 -32.23 7.22 -9.99
C ALA A 354 -30.84 6.67 -10.36
N ALA A 355 -30.41 6.87 -11.61
CA ALA A 355 -29.09 6.41 -12.06
C ALA A 355 -27.95 7.12 -11.30
N ASN A 356 -28.07 8.43 -11.13
CA ASN A 356 -27.12 9.24 -10.37
C ASN A 356 -27.14 8.88 -8.88
N ALA A 357 -28.30 8.58 -8.29
CA ALA A 357 -28.39 8.14 -6.90
C ALA A 357 -27.65 6.83 -6.67
N LEU A 358 -27.74 5.85 -7.59
CA LEU A 358 -26.95 4.62 -7.48
C LEU A 358 -25.44 4.91 -7.52
N LYS A 359 -24.98 5.83 -8.39
CA LYS A 359 -23.57 6.25 -8.42
C LYS A 359 -23.13 6.97 -7.15
N ARG A 360 -24.02 7.72 -6.49
CA ARG A 360 -23.75 8.30 -5.17
C ARG A 360 -23.62 7.22 -4.08
N ILE A 361 -24.43 6.17 -4.15
CA ILE A 361 -24.40 5.05 -3.18
C ILE A 361 -23.15 4.18 -3.39
N PHE A 362 -22.85 3.82 -4.63
CA PHE A 362 -21.69 3.01 -5.00
C PHE A 362 -21.06 3.55 -6.31
N PRO A 363 -19.97 4.32 -6.23
CA PRO A 363 -19.41 5.03 -7.39
C PRO A 363 -19.00 4.16 -8.59
N LEU A 364 -18.71 2.87 -8.38
CA LEU A 364 -18.30 1.96 -9.44
C LEU A 364 -19.47 1.25 -10.14
N VAL A 365 -20.73 1.55 -9.79
CA VAL A 365 -21.88 1.03 -10.54
C VAL A 365 -21.94 1.67 -11.93
N ASN A 366 -22.07 0.84 -12.96
CA ASN A 366 -22.43 1.29 -14.30
C ASN A 366 -23.95 1.48 -14.36
N SER A 367 -24.40 2.66 -13.92
CA SER A 367 -25.81 3.02 -13.90
C SER A 367 -26.15 4.08 -14.96
N GLN A 368 -27.18 3.83 -15.76
CA GLN A 368 -27.62 4.68 -16.86
C GLN A 368 -29.14 4.85 -16.87
N ALA A 369 -29.63 5.81 -17.63
CA ALA A 369 -31.06 6.06 -17.77
C ALA A 369 -31.40 6.46 -19.20
N VAL A 370 -32.59 6.05 -19.65
CA VAL A 370 -33.17 6.44 -20.92
C VAL A 370 -34.55 7.04 -20.66
N ASN A 371 -34.71 8.30 -21.06
CA ASN A 371 -35.98 9.00 -20.97
C ASN A 371 -36.89 8.58 -22.14
N LEU A 372 -37.74 7.59 -21.89
CA LEU A 372 -38.53 6.92 -22.93
C LEU A 372 -39.94 6.59 -22.43
N THR A 373 -40.94 6.97 -23.22
CA THR A 373 -42.34 6.57 -23.00
C THR A 373 -42.57 5.18 -23.58
N ILE A 374 -43.17 4.28 -22.79
CA ILE A 374 -43.62 2.98 -23.27
C ILE A 374 -45.06 3.14 -23.78
N PRO A 375 -45.33 2.91 -25.07
CA PRO A 375 -46.69 2.94 -25.60
C PRO A 375 -47.64 1.99 -24.86
N MET A 376 -48.78 2.52 -24.42
CA MET A 376 -49.80 1.75 -23.72
C MET A 376 -50.79 1.13 -24.72
N ALA A 377 -51.08 -0.16 -24.57
CA ALA A 377 -52.10 -0.82 -25.38
C ALA A 377 -53.47 -0.13 -25.23
N GLY A 378 -54.22 -0.04 -26.32
CA GLY A 378 -55.56 0.57 -26.35
C GLY A 378 -55.60 2.10 -26.43
N HIS A 379 -54.46 2.79 -26.36
CA HIS A 379 -54.40 4.24 -26.53
C HIS A 379 -54.14 4.61 -27.99
N ALA A 380 -55.01 5.44 -28.58
CA ALA A 380 -54.88 5.85 -29.98
C ALA A 380 -53.74 6.86 -30.17
N LEU A 381 -52.91 6.63 -31.18
CA LEU A 381 -51.89 7.57 -31.65
C LEU A 381 -52.54 8.51 -32.68
N SER A 382 -53.05 9.64 -32.19
CA SER A 382 -53.94 10.53 -32.94
C SER A 382 -53.21 11.52 -33.86
N SER A 383 -51.89 11.65 -33.77
CA SER A 383 -51.10 12.56 -34.61
C SER A 383 -49.91 11.86 -35.27
N PRO A 384 -49.46 12.31 -36.47
CA PRO A 384 -48.27 11.78 -37.13
C PRO A 384 -47.00 11.90 -36.27
N GLN A 385 -46.88 12.97 -35.48
CA GLN A 385 -45.77 13.17 -34.56
C GLN A 385 -45.72 12.09 -33.47
N LEU A 386 -46.86 11.78 -32.85
CA LEU A 386 -46.96 10.71 -31.85
C LEU A 386 -46.68 9.33 -32.45
N MET A 387 -47.02 9.11 -33.72
CA MET A 387 -46.69 7.88 -34.45
C MET A 387 -45.18 7.73 -34.65
N ASP A 388 -44.50 8.80 -35.06
CA ASP A 388 -43.05 8.80 -35.23
C ASP A 388 -42.31 8.62 -33.90
N GLU A 389 -42.75 9.32 -32.84
CA GLU A 389 -42.22 9.16 -31.48
C GLU A 389 -42.42 7.73 -30.96
N ALA A 390 -43.59 7.13 -31.17
CA ALA A 390 -43.87 5.75 -30.79
C ALA A 390 -43.00 4.76 -31.57
N ARG A 391 -42.74 5.00 -32.86
CA ARG A 391 -41.85 4.15 -33.68
C ARG A 391 -40.41 4.20 -33.17
N ILE A 392 -39.87 5.41 -32.94
CA ILE A 392 -38.53 5.59 -32.38
C ILE A 392 -38.44 4.96 -30.98
N GLY A 393 -39.48 5.15 -30.17
CA GLY A 393 -39.56 4.59 -28.83
C GLY A 393 -39.59 3.06 -28.82
N LEU A 394 -40.32 2.45 -29.77
CA LEU A 394 -40.34 1.01 -29.97
C LEU A 394 -38.96 0.46 -30.34
N GLU A 395 -38.30 1.07 -31.33
CA GLU A 395 -36.95 0.68 -31.76
C GLU A 395 -35.94 0.78 -30.60
N THR A 396 -36.02 1.86 -29.82
CA THR A 396 -35.17 2.07 -28.64
C THR A 396 -35.44 1.03 -27.56
N LEU A 397 -36.71 0.75 -27.25
CA LEU A 397 -37.11 -0.25 -26.26
C LEU A 397 -36.63 -1.64 -26.66
N GLU A 398 -36.76 -1.99 -27.94
CA GLU A 398 -36.29 -3.28 -28.47
C GLU A 398 -34.77 -3.43 -28.33
N GLN A 399 -33.99 -2.41 -28.69
CA GLN A 399 -32.54 -2.41 -28.53
C GLN A 399 -32.12 -2.53 -27.06
N LEU A 400 -32.82 -1.83 -26.16
CA LEU A 400 -32.57 -1.93 -24.72
C LEU A 400 -32.86 -3.34 -24.20
N ILE A 401 -34.01 -3.92 -24.53
CA ILE A 401 -34.34 -5.28 -24.12
C ILE A 401 -33.34 -6.30 -24.68
N GLU A 402 -32.93 -6.15 -25.94
CA GLU A 402 -31.97 -7.04 -26.60
C GLU A 402 -30.56 -6.96 -25.99
N SER A 403 -30.11 -5.77 -25.60
CA SER A 403 -28.77 -5.54 -25.06
C SER A 403 -28.59 -5.90 -23.58
N HIS A 404 -29.68 -6.17 -22.86
CA HIS A 404 -29.69 -6.52 -21.44
C HIS A 404 -30.04 -8.01 -21.23
N ASP A 405 -29.63 -8.56 -20.10
CA ASP A 405 -29.78 -9.99 -19.80
C ASP A 405 -31.09 -10.27 -19.07
N VAL A 406 -31.44 -9.39 -18.12
CA VAL A 406 -32.62 -9.52 -17.26
C VAL A 406 -33.43 -8.22 -17.28
N ILE A 407 -34.74 -8.36 -17.48
CA ILE A 407 -35.67 -7.24 -17.55
C ILE A 407 -36.59 -7.27 -16.33
N PHE A 408 -36.66 -6.17 -15.62
CA PHE A 408 -37.56 -5.96 -14.49
C PHE A 408 -38.65 -4.96 -14.89
N LEU A 409 -39.90 -5.40 -14.85
CA LEU A 409 -41.05 -4.59 -15.18
C LEU A 409 -41.77 -4.11 -13.92
N GLY A 410 -41.74 -2.80 -13.71
CA GLY A 410 -42.35 -2.11 -12.57
C GLY A 410 -43.15 -0.88 -12.98
N THR A 411 -43.74 -0.89 -14.17
CA THR A 411 -44.66 0.17 -14.64
C THR A 411 -45.97 0.17 -13.84
N ASP A 412 -46.70 1.26 -13.89
CA ASP A 412 -47.83 1.58 -13.01
C ASP A 412 -49.20 1.05 -13.49
N SER A 413 -49.29 0.56 -14.73
CA SER A 413 -50.55 0.12 -15.34
C SER A 413 -50.42 -1.27 -15.98
N ARG A 414 -51.54 -1.92 -16.33
CA ARG A 414 -51.54 -3.20 -17.06
C ARG A 414 -51.20 -2.99 -18.54
N GLU A 415 -51.65 -1.87 -19.10
CA GLU A 415 -51.54 -1.52 -20.51
C GLU A 415 -50.08 -1.23 -20.92
N SER A 416 -49.31 -0.60 -20.03
CA SER A 416 -47.88 -0.31 -20.24
C SER A 416 -46.99 -1.57 -20.19
N ARG A 417 -47.51 -2.69 -19.67
CA ARG A 417 -46.76 -3.95 -19.52
C ARG A 417 -46.79 -4.79 -20.79
N TRP A 418 -47.78 -4.58 -21.64
CA TRP A 418 -48.04 -5.43 -22.81
C TRP A 418 -46.88 -5.41 -23.79
N LEU A 419 -46.47 -4.24 -24.25
CA LEU A 419 -45.43 -4.12 -25.27
C LEU A 419 -44.06 -4.66 -24.80
N PRO A 420 -43.53 -4.29 -23.61
CA PRO A 420 -42.30 -4.90 -23.10
C PRO A 420 -42.38 -6.43 -22.96
N THR A 421 -43.53 -6.96 -22.57
CA THR A 421 -43.74 -8.41 -22.44
C THR A 421 -43.61 -9.11 -23.79
N VAL A 422 -44.23 -8.56 -24.84
CA VAL A 422 -44.17 -9.12 -26.20
C VAL A 422 -42.73 -9.11 -26.72
N ILE A 423 -42.02 -7.98 -26.59
CA ILE A 423 -40.64 -7.83 -27.06
C ILE A 423 -39.69 -8.77 -26.29
N ALA A 424 -39.79 -8.82 -24.96
CA ALA A 424 -38.93 -9.70 -24.17
C ALA A 424 -39.16 -11.18 -24.47
N SER A 425 -40.41 -11.56 -24.75
CA SER A 425 -40.75 -12.92 -25.18
C SER A 425 -40.13 -13.26 -26.53
N SER A 426 -40.23 -12.37 -27.52
CA SER A 426 -39.64 -12.60 -28.84
C SER A 426 -38.10 -12.66 -28.80
N LYS A 427 -37.48 -11.88 -27.91
CA LYS A 427 -36.02 -11.86 -27.68
C LYS A 427 -35.54 -12.91 -26.66
N LYS A 428 -36.43 -13.76 -26.14
CA LYS A 428 -36.13 -14.82 -25.16
C LYS A 428 -35.38 -14.32 -23.92
N LYS A 429 -35.77 -13.15 -23.41
CA LYS A 429 -35.13 -12.54 -22.23
C LYS A 429 -35.76 -13.02 -20.93
N LEU A 430 -34.94 -13.12 -19.87
CA LEU A 430 -35.47 -13.36 -18.54
C LEU A 430 -36.23 -12.11 -18.09
N PHE A 431 -37.53 -12.26 -17.89
CA PHE A 431 -38.42 -11.13 -17.64
C PHE A 431 -39.16 -11.34 -16.31
N LEU A 432 -38.97 -10.41 -15.38
CA LEU A 432 -39.61 -10.40 -14.07
C LEU A 432 -40.63 -9.26 -14.01
N ASN A 433 -41.85 -9.61 -13.66
CA ASN A 433 -42.96 -8.67 -13.54
C ASN A 433 -43.33 -8.50 -12.06
N ALA A 434 -43.38 -7.26 -11.60
CA ALA A 434 -43.87 -6.90 -10.27
C ALA A 434 -45.04 -5.92 -10.37
N ALA A 435 -46.16 -6.20 -9.71
CA ALA A 435 -47.35 -5.34 -9.68
C ALA A 435 -47.83 -5.15 -8.24
N LEU A 436 -48.41 -3.98 -7.96
CA LEU A 436 -48.92 -3.61 -6.63
C LEU A 436 -50.42 -3.35 -6.71
N GLY A 437 -51.16 -3.96 -5.79
CA GLY A 437 -52.52 -3.57 -5.41
C GLY A 437 -52.51 -2.66 -4.18
N PHE A 438 -53.66 -2.52 -3.53
CA PHE A 438 -53.78 -1.71 -2.31
C PHE A 438 -53.03 -2.35 -1.12
N ASP A 439 -53.29 -3.64 -0.87
CA ASP A 439 -52.73 -4.44 0.22
C ASP A 439 -52.07 -5.76 -0.26
N GLY A 440 -52.09 -5.99 -1.58
CA GLY A 440 -51.48 -7.16 -2.23
C GLY A 440 -50.41 -6.79 -3.24
N TYR A 441 -49.59 -7.77 -3.62
CA TYR A 441 -48.62 -7.62 -4.70
C TYR A 441 -48.46 -8.94 -5.47
N LEU A 442 -48.04 -8.83 -6.73
CA LEU A 442 -47.69 -9.96 -7.58
C LEU A 442 -46.23 -9.83 -7.99
N VAL A 443 -45.45 -10.91 -7.83
CA VAL A 443 -44.12 -11.05 -8.42
C VAL A 443 -44.10 -12.36 -9.21
N MET A 444 -43.78 -12.28 -10.50
CA MET A 444 -43.70 -13.46 -11.36
C MET A 444 -42.54 -13.34 -12.34
N ARG A 445 -42.04 -14.49 -12.80
CA ARG A 445 -41.12 -14.56 -13.94
C ARG A 445 -41.85 -15.18 -15.13
N HIS A 446 -41.56 -14.69 -16.32
CA HIS A 446 -42.07 -15.30 -17.55
C HIS A 446 -41.27 -16.57 -17.91
N GLY A 447 -41.87 -17.45 -18.70
CA GLY A 447 -41.16 -18.55 -19.33
C GLY A 447 -40.13 -18.04 -20.34
N VAL A 448 -38.93 -18.65 -20.35
CA VAL A 448 -37.93 -18.45 -21.40
C VAL A 448 -37.95 -19.73 -22.23
N HIS A 449 -38.30 -19.62 -23.52
CA HIS A 449 -38.38 -20.78 -24.41
C HIS A 449 -36.99 -21.11 -24.99
N PRO A 450 -36.35 -22.23 -24.60
CA PRO A 450 -35.16 -22.71 -25.28
C PRO A 450 -35.52 -23.19 -26.69
N ASP A 451 -34.65 -22.95 -27.66
CA ASP A 451 -34.80 -23.52 -28.99
C ASP A 451 -34.70 -25.05 -28.92
N GLY A 452 -35.76 -25.75 -29.35
CA GLY A 452 -35.68 -27.17 -29.69
C GLY A 452 -36.39 -28.18 -28.77
N ASP A 453 -37.16 -27.77 -27.75
CA ASP A 453 -37.90 -28.75 -26.93
C ASP A 453 -39.33 -28.29 -26.59
N ALA A 454 -40.23 -28.41 -27.58
CA ALA A 454 -41.66 -28.14 -27.42
C ALA A 454 -42.38 -29.11 -26.45
N THR A 455 -41.68 -30.10 -25.89
CA THR A 455 -42.26 -31.11 -25.00
C THR A 455 -42.22 -30.75 -23.52
N LYS A 456 -41.48 -29.70 -23.13
CA LYS A 456 -41.45 -29.24 -21.73
C LYS A 456 -42.51 -28.15 -21.49
N PRO A 457 -43.28 -28.24 -20.39
CA PRO A 457 -44.24 -27.19 -20.03
C PRO A 457 -43.50 -25.87 -19.78
N SER A 458 -43.88 -24.84 -20.53
CA SER A 458 -43.39 -23.47 -20.34
C SER A 458 -44.30 -22.71 -19.39
N LEU A 459 -43.71 -21.81 -18.60
CA LEU A 459 -44.49 -20.90 -17.76
C LEU A 459 -45.14 -19.82 -18.64
N GLY A 460 -46.38 -19.48 -18.31
CA GLY A 460 -47.09 -18.35 -18.93
C GLY A 460 -46.47 -17.00 -18.57
N CYS A 461 -46.89 -15.97 -19.31
CA CYS A 461 -46.59 -14.58 -18.99
C CYS A 461 -47.72 -13.93 -18.16
N TYR A 462 -47.52 -12.68 -17.75
CA TYR A 462 -48.51 -11.87 -17.02
C TYR A 462 -49.90 -11.78 -17.69
N PHE A 463 -49.97 -11.98 -19.01
CA PHE A 463 -51.23 -11.94 -19.77
C PHE A 463 -51.82 -13.33 -20.08
N CYS A 464 -51.18 -14.43 -19.66
CA CYS A 464 -51.68 -15.79 -19.93
C CYS A 464 -52.82 -16.20 -19.01
N ASN A 465 -52.90 -15.61 -17.81
CA ASN A 465 -53.98 -15.80 -16.87
C ASN A 465 -54.61 -14.43 -16.57
N ASP A 466 -55.91 -14.39 -16.35
CA ASP A 466 -56.55 -13.18 -15.85
C ASP A 466 -56.31 -13.09 -14.34
N ASP A 467 -55.48 -12.14 -13.93
CA ASP A 467 -55.12 -11.95 -12.51
C ASP A 467 -56.28 -11.45 -11.66
N ASN A 468 -57.40 -11.05 -12.28
CA ASN A 468 -58.63 -10.66 -11.62
C ASN A 468 -59.78 -11.54 -12.14
N SER A 469 -60.13 -12.59 -11.40
CA SER A 469 -61.50 -13.09 -11.50
C SER A 469 -62.44 -11.94 -11.13
N PRO A 470 -63.42 -11.55 -11.96
CA PRO A 470 -64.38 -10.54 -11.56
C PRO A 470 -65.10 -11.03 -10.28
N PRO A 471 -65.43 -10.13 -9.34
CA PRO A 471 -66.15 -10.50 -8.12
C PRO A 471 -67.53 -11.11 -8.38
#